data_AF-A0A7C3XAL3-F1
#
_entry.id   AF-A0A7C3XAL3-F1
#
_cell.length_a   1.000
_cell.length_b   1.000
_cell.length_c   1.000
_cell.angle_alpha   90.00
_cell.angle_beta   90.00
_cell.angle_gamma   90.00
#
_symmetry.space_group_name_H-M   'P 1'
#
loop_
_entity.id
_entity.type
_entity.pdbx_description
1 polymer ?
#
loop_
_entity_poly.entity_id
_entity_poly.type
_entity_poly.pdbx_seq_one_letter_code
_entity_poly.pdbx_strand_id
1 'polypeptide(L)'
;MSGSKTEKIVRVRNALVDPFRYRWYGSLLVEGGGETLRLPMTGTVAQWLRPGEELLLELLPGADPQNLSFESYRLWRALDGEKVQIWPIFRRGFTLERGSPTSGETLYTYAVEAREAGLESDYEAIVELEQHHYAAEEELLARWWCPEDGTVQAANARPLCPRCGRPMRFSDLVDATRASRFLVLTLEKRELYEPRYVGYVRLDPPLPLVHRRLPDGRIQPHIRREIFPAEWYEPPFWPEKLVETLREKNPGLSPTELWWQAQSEALAVCDTKAVRLARVVVHPDYRAEGLGRLALEAAVAWIQERRIPEMRKPKQVLETVAQMARYNPFLERAGFKYIGDTASGRPFLVLPLSAEAEKFLTDFLR
;
A
#
# COMPACT_ATOMS: atom_id res chain seq x y z
N MET A 1 -31.80 -4.98 10.10
CA MET A 1 -30.69 -5.48 10.96
C MET A 1 -30.83 -6.99 11.09
N SER A 2 -30.30 -7.74 10.13
CA SER A 2 -30.25 -9.21 10.17
C SER A 2 -28.79 -9.61 10.44
N GLY A 3 -28.45 -9.78 11.71
CA GLY A 3 -27.13 -10.28 12.10
C GLY A 3 -26.96 -11.71 11.60
N SER A 4 -26.01 -11.91 10.69
CA SER A 4 -25.55 -13.25 10.30
C SER A 4 -25.01 -13.97 11.53
N LYS A 5 -25.54 -15.15 11.84
CA LYS A 5 -25.24 -15.96 13.04
C LYS A 5 -23.82 -16.58 13.05
N THR A 6 -22.90 -16.19 12.17
CA THR A 6 -21.58 -16.83 11.99
C THR A 6 -20.37 -16.00 12.42
N GLU A 7 -20.54 -14.72 12.76
CA GLU A 7 -19.42 -13.88 13.20
C GLU A 7 -19.11 -14.10 14.69
N LYS A 8 -17.84 -14.35 15.00
CA LYS A 8 -17.33 -14.49 16.37
C LYS A 8 -16.33 -13.37 16.65
N ILE A 9 -16.36 -12.82 17.87
CA ILE A 9 -15.29 -11.94 18.34
C ILE A 9 -14.08 -12.79 18.68
N VAL A 10 -12.92 -12.45 18.12
CA VAL A 10 -11.64 -13.07 18.42
C VAL A 10 -10.64 -12.00 18.83
N ARG A 11 -9.73 -12.34 19.74
CA ARG A 11 -8.66 -11.47 20.21
C ARG A 11 -7.33 -11.90 19.61
N VAL A 12 -6.59 -10.95 19.07
CA VAL A 12 -5.26 -11.19 18.50
C VAL A 12 -4.29 -11.57 19.62
N ARG A 13 -3.62 -12.72 19.48
CA ARG A 13 -2.51 -13.14 20.32
C ARG A 13 -1.19 -12.66 19.77
N ASN A 14 -0.94 -12.89 18.47
CA ASN A 14 0.30 -12.53 17.82
C ASN A 14 0.16 -12.44 16.30
N ALA A 15 0.96 -11.58 15.67
CA ALA A 15 1.16 -11.58 14.22
C ALA A 15 2.50 -12.25 13.90
N LEU A 16 2.45 -13.37 13.17
CA LEU A 16 3.62 -14.14 12.74
C LEU A 16 4.04 -13.67 11.34
N VAL A 17 5.12 -12.91 11.28
CA VAL A 17 5.60 -12.27 10.05
C VAL A 17 7.11 -12.52 9.91
N ASP A 18 7.49 -13.15 8.80
CA ASP A 18 8.90 -13.42 8.49
C ASP A 18 9.48 -12.32 7.58
N PRO A 19 10.62 -11.70 7.93
CA PRO A 19 11.18 -10.57 7.17
C PRO A 19 11.41 -10.83 5.68
N PHE A 20 11.69 -12.08 5.28
CA PHE A 20 12.03 -12.42 3.90
C PHE A 20 10.82 -12.72 3.00
N ARG A 21 9.62 -12.89 3.57
CA ARG A 21 8.40 -13.23 2.80
C ARG A 21 7.17 -12.46 3.24
N TYR A 22 7.31 -11.50 4.16
CA TYR A 22 6.18 -10.78 4.74
C TYR A 22 5.25 -10.17 3.70
N ARG A 23 5.80 -9.74 2.55
CA ARG A 23 5.02 -9.14 1.47
C ARG A 23 3.86 -9.99 1.00
N TRP A 24 4.03 -11.31 0.96
CA TRP A 24 3.08 -12.25 0.39
C TRP A 24 2.69 -13.39 1.34
N TYR A 25 3.32 -13.51 2.52
CA TYR A 25 2.97 -14.52 3.51
C TYR A 25 3.15 -14.07 4.96
N GLY A 26 2.19 -14.43 5.79
CA GLY A 26 2.21 -14.29 7.24
C GLY A 26 1.04 -15.08 7.84
N SER A 27 0.87 -15.00 9.15
CA SER A 27 -0.31 -15.54 9.80
C SER A 27 -0.64 -14.79 11.08
N LEU A 28 -1.91 -14.79 11.45
CA LEU A 28 -2.40 -14.20 12.69
C LEU A 28 -2.83 -15.32 13.64
N LEU A 29 -2.29 -15.32 14.85
CA LEU A 29 -2.79 -16.16 15.93
C LEU A 29 -3.88 -15.39 16.66
N VAL A 30 -5.07 -15.97 16.74
CA VAL A 30 -6.23 -15.36 17.41
C VAL A 30 -6.84 -16.35 18.39
N GLU A 31 -7.57 -15.83 19.37
CA GLU A 31 -8.32 -16.64 20.33
C GLU A 31 -9.75 -16.15 20.46
N GLY A 32 -10.68 -17.09 20.50
CA GLY A 32 -12.09 -16.83 20.76
C GLY A 32 -12.84 -18.14 20.93
N GLY A 33 -13.87 -18.16 21.77
CA GLY A 33 -14.66 -19.38 21.98
C GLY A 33 -13.90 -20.56 22.63
N GLY A 34 -12.78 -20.31 23.31
CA GLY A 34 -11.96 -21.34 23.97
C GLY A 34 -10.93 -22.03 23.07
N GLU A 35 -10.80 -21.61 21.82
CA GLU A 35 -9.86 -22.16 20.84
C GLU A 35 -8.86 -21.09 20.36
N THR A 36 -7.65 -21.54 19.99
CA THR A 36 -6.65 -20.71 19.31
C THR A 36 -6.65 -21.09 17.83
N LEU A 37 -6.87 -20.11 16.95
CA LEU A 37 -6.87 -20.30 15.51
C LEU A 37 -5.65 -19.62 14.88
N ARG A 38 -5.08 -20.25 13.86
CA ARG A 38 -4.04 -19.67 13.01
C ARG A 38 -4.66 -19.28 11.66
N LEU A 39 -4.74 -17.99 11.41
CA LEU A 39 -5.33 -17.42 10.22
C LEU A 39 -4.22 -17.07 9.21
N PRO A 40 -4.01 -17.84 8.12
CA PRO A 40 -3.01 -17.49 7.11
C PRO A 40 -3.48 -16.28 6.29
N MET A 41 -2.57 -15.35 6.03
CA MET A 41 -2.82 -14.13 5.25
C MET A 41 -1.50 -13.60 4.69
N THR A 42 -1.52 -12.46 4.00
CA THR A 42 -0.27 -11.75 3.68
C THR A 42 0.33 -11.14 4.95
N GLY A 43 1.66 -11.20 5.11
CA GLY A 43 2.34 -10.56 6.25
C GLY A 43 2.22 -9.03 6.23
N THR A 44 2.08 -8.43 5.05
CA THR A 44 1.77 -7.01 4.84
C THR A 44 0.48 -6.58 5.55
N VAL A 45 -0.52 -7.47 5.63
CA VAL A 45 -1.76 -7.25 6.39
C VAL A 45 -1.55 -7.59 7.85
N ALA A 46 -0.97 -8.76 8.15
CA ALA A 46 -0.81 -9.27 9.52
C ALA A 46 -0.06 -8.29 10.43
N GLN A 47 0.97 -7.63 9.92
CA GLN A 47 1.81 -6.68 10.69
C GLN A 47 1.06 -5.44 11.22
N TRP A 48 -0.13 -5.14 10.70
CA TRP A 48 -0.96 -4.02 11.17
C TRP A 48 -1.85 -4.37 12.37
N LEU A 49 -1.94 -5.67 12.70
CA LEU A 49 -2.79 -6.22 13.75
C LEU A 49 -1.96 -6.42 15.02
N ARG A 50 -2.50 -5.94 16.15
CA ARG A 50 -1.75 -5.88 17.40
C ARG A 50 -2.24 -6.92 18.40
N PRO A 51 -1.35 -7.50 19.22
CA PRO A 51 -1.78 -8.31 20.37
C PRO A 51 -2.79 -7.55 21.24
N GLY A 52 -3.85 -8.25 21.66
CA GLY A 52 -4.94 -7.69 22.45
C GLY A 52 -6.07 -7.06 21.64
N GLU A 53 -5.88 -6.83 20.34
CA GLU A 53 -6.93 -6.28 19.47
C GLU A 53 -8.10 -7.24 19.29
N GLU A 54 -9.33 -6.74 19.31
CA GLU A 54 -10.54 -7.51 19.03
C GLU A 54 -10.97 -7.35 17.57
N LEU A 55 -11.23 -8.48 16.94
CA LEU A 55 -11.62 -8.59 15.54
C LEU A 55 -12.89 -9.43 15.43
N LEU A 56 -13.63 -9.21 14.33
CA LEU A 56 -14.75 -10.05 13.96
C LEU A 56 -14.26 -11.09 12.95
N LEU A 57 -14.41 -12.37 13.28
CA LEU A 57 -14.05 -13.50 12.43
C LEU A 57 -15.30 -14.21 11.95
N GLU A 58 -15.39 -14.46 10.64
CA GLU A 58 -16.33 -15.39 10.05
C GLU A 58 -15.55 -16.54 9.39
N LEU A 59 -15.81 -17.77 9.82
CA LEU A 59 -15.33 -18.95 9.11
C LEU A 59 -16.33 -19.30 8.00
N LEU A 60 -15.83 -19.53 6.79
CA LEU A 60 -16.66 -19.87 5.64
C LEU A 60 -17.12 -21.34 5.70
N PRO A 61 -18.25 -21.70 5.04
CA PRO A 61 -18.72 -23.08 4.98
C PRO A 61 -17.63 -24.04 4.49
N GLY A 62 -17.43 -25.15 5.21
CA GLY A 62 -16.42 -26.16 4.88
C GLY A 62 -15.00 -25.84 5.37
N ALA A 63 -14.80 -24.73 6.09
CA ALA A 63 -13.52 -24.44 6.74
C ALA A 63 -13.23 -25.44 7.88
N ASP A 64 -12.01 -25.98 7.89
CA ASP A 64 -11.48 -26.76 9.01
C ASP A 64 -10.72 -25.83 9.97
N PRO A 65 -11.19 -25.62 11.21
CA PRO A 65 -10.50 -24.78 12.20
C PRO A 65 -9.05 -25.20 12.49
N GLN A 66 -8.69 -26.47 12.27
CA GLN A 66 -7.32 -26.97 12.45
C GLN A 66 -6.42 -26.72 11.24
N ASN A 67 -6.99 -26.48 10.06
CA ASN A 67 -6.27 -26.32 8.80
C ASN A 67 -6.90 -25.23 7.91
N LEU A 68 -6.97 -24.02 8.45
CA LEU A 68 -7.51 -22.86 7.71
C LEU A 68 -6.57 -22.48 6.56
N SER A 69 -7.16 -22.24 5.39
CA SER A 69 -6.48 -21.68 4.22
C SER A 69 -6.76 -20.18 4.08
N PHE A 70 -6.13 -19.54 3.08
CA PHE A 70 -6.34 -18.13 2.76
C PHE A 70 -7.81 -17.81 2.39
N GLU A 71 -8.58 -18.79 1.96
CA GLU A 71 -9.98 -18.62 1.52
C GLU A 71 -10.98 -19.11 2.55
N SER A 72 -10.52 -19.70 3.67
CA SER A 72 -11.41 -20.33 4.66
C SER A 72 -12.16 -19.34 5.55
N TYR A 73 -11.84 -18.05 5.51
CA TYR A 73 -12.37 -17.10 6.48
C TYR A 73 -12.42 -15.66 5.96
N ARG A 74 -13.12 -14.81 6.71
CA ARG A 74 -13.16 -13.36 6.55
C ARG A 74 -12.92 -12.70 7.90
N LEU A 75 -12.28 -11.54 7.88
CA LEU A 75 -11.85 -10.84 9.09
C LEU A 75 -12.18 -9.36 8.95
N TRP A 76 -12.76 -8.77 10.00
CA TRP A 76 -13.08 -7.35 10.06
C TRP A 76 -12.61 -6.73 11.36
N ARG A 77 -12.35 -5.43 11.30
CA ARG A 77 -12.20 -4.56 12.45
C ARG A 77 -13.49 -3.78 12.65
N ALA A 78 -14.02 -3.75 13.87
CA ALA A 78 -15.10 -2.85 14.23
C ALA A 78 -14.50 -1.53 14.75
N LEU A 79 -14.78 -0.41 14.06
CA LEU A 79 -14.31 0.93 14.43
C LEU A 79 -15.45 1.93 14.27
N ASP A 80 -15.75 2.66 15.34
CA ASP A 80 -16.75 3.75 15.32
C ASP A 80 -18.12 3.32 14.77
N GLY A 81 -18.53 2.08 15.06
CA GLY A 81 -19.79 1.50 14.57
C GLY A 81 -19.74 0.98 13.13
N GLU A 82 -18.63 1.13 12.42
CA GLU A 82 -18.40 0.59 11.08
C GLU A 82 -17.57 -0.70 11.11
N LYS A 83 -17.81 -1.59 10.16
CA LYS A 83 -16.99 -2.78 9.92
C LYS A 83 -16.03 -2.54 8.77
N VAL A 84 -14.74 -2.52 9.04
CA VAL A 84 -13.68 -2.41 8.04
C VAL A 84 -13.14 -3.79 7.74
N GLN A 85 -13.25 -4.24 6.50
CA GLN A 85 -12.81 -5.58 6.13
C GLN A 85 -11.28 -5.64 5.99
N ILE A 86 -10.64 -6.49 6.79
CA ILE A 86 -9.19 -6.75 6.77
C ILE A 86 -8.87 -7.89 5.79
N TRP A 87 -9.68 -8.95 5.82
CA TRP A 87 -9.46 -10.16 5.02
C TRP A 87 -10.77 -10.70 4.42
N PRO A 88 -10.77 -11.22 3.18
CA PRO A 88 -9.70 -11.18 2.17
C PRO A 88 -9.28 -9.75 1.78
N ILE A 89 -8.11 -9.65 1.14
CA ILE A 89 -7.59 -8.40 0.58
C ILE A 89 -8.53 -7.83 -0.48
N PHE A 90 -8.39 -6.53 -0.76
CA PHE A 90 -9.23 -5.83 -1.72
C PHE A 90 -9.13 -6.41 -3.12
N ARG A 91 -10.28 -6.52 -3.78
CA ARG A 91 -10.42 -6.89 -5.19
C ARG A 91 -11.70 -6.27 -5.73
N ARG A 92 -11.62 -5.61 -6.88
CA ARG A 92 -12.77 -5.01 -7.56
C ARG A 92 -12.53 -4.91 -9.06
N GLY A 93 -13.56 -5.25 -9.84
CA GLY A 93 -13.57 -5.06 -11.30
C GLY A 93 -13.93 -3.62 -11.68
N PHE A 94 -13.28 -3.13 -12.73
CA PHE A 94 -13.50 -1.83 -13.34
C PHE A 94 -13.59 -1.99 -14.85
N THR A 95 -14.24 -1.04 -15.50
CA THR A 95 -14.37 -1.01 -16.96
C THR A 95 -13.85 0.32 -17.47
N LEU A 96 -13.02 0.27 -18.52
CA LEU A 96 -12.50 1.45 -19.19
C LEU A 96 -12.85 1.39 -20.67
N GLU A 97 -13.70 2.32 -21.09
CA GLU A 97 -14.05 2.49 -22.49
C GLU A 97 -13.07 3.43 -23.16
N ARG A 98 -12.46 2.95 -24.24
CA ARG A 98 -11.61 3.74 -25.12
C ARG A 98 -12.48 4.29 -26.25
N GLY A 99 -12.78 5.58 -26.18
CA GLY A 99 -13.43 6.31 -27.26
C GLY A 99 -12.46 6.62 -28.40
N SER A 100 -12.97 6.67 -29.63
CA SER A 100 -12.30 7.26 -30.78
C SER A 100 -12.12 8.75 -30.56
N PRO A 101 -10.89 9.31 -30.67
CA PRO A 101 -10.67 10.74 -30.55
C PRO A 101 -11.43 11.58 -31.59
N THR A 102 -11.85 10.97 -32.71
CA THR A 102 -12.47 11.67 -33.84
C THR A 102 -13.98 11.41 -33.95
N SER A 103 -14.45 10.20 -33.67
CA SER A 103 -15.87 9.84 -33.77
C SER A 103 -16.60 9.78 -32.42
N GLY A 104 -15.87 9.71 -31.30
CA GLY A 104 -16.44 9.52 -29.96
C GLY A 104 -17.00 8.12 -29.70
N GLU A 105 -17.04 7.25 -30.71
CA GLU A 105 -17.49 5.86 -30.59
C GLU A 105 -16.50 5.02 -29.77
N THR A 106 -17.02 4.08 -28.99
CA THR A 106 -16.18 3.13 -28.24
C THR A 106 -15.46 2.19 -29.19
N LEU A 107 -14.14 2.32 -29.26
CA LEU A 107 -13.26 1.46 -30.06
C LEU A 107 -12.96 0.14 -29.34
N TYR A 108 -12.76 0.22 -28.03
CA TYR A 108 -12.37 -0.92 -27.21
C TYR A 108 -12.80 -0.72 -25.76
N THR A 109 -13.08 -1.83 -25.06
CA THR A 109 -13.44 -1.80 -23.64
C THR A 109 -12.51 -2.72 -22.87
N TYR A 110 -11.71 -2.15 -21.97
CA TYR A 110 -10.87 -2.92 -21.05
C TYR A 110 -11.68 -3.35 -19.83
N ALA A 111 -11.70 -4.65 -19.55
CA ALA A 111 -12.16 -5.19 -18.26
C ALA A 111 -10.93 -5.37 -17.36
N VAL A 112 -10.84 -4.56 -16.30
CA VAL A 112 -9.66 -4.46 -15.44
C VAL A 112 -10.02 -4.91 -14.03
N GLU A 113 -9.33 -5.91 -13.52
CA GLU A 113 -9.37 -6.25 -12.10
C GLU A 113 -8.28 -5.45 -11.37
N ALA A 114 -8.70 -4.61 -10.43
CA ALA A 114 -7.81 -4.01 -9.45
C ALA A 114 -7.87 -4.83 -8.17
N ARG A 115 -6.72 -5.36 -7.74
CA ARG A 115 -6.62 -6.14 -6.51
C ARG A 115 -5.36 -5.78 -5.74
N GLU A 116 -5.41 -5.91 -4.44
CA GLU A 116 -4.22 -5.77 -3.62
C GLU A 116 -3.21 -6.90 -3.94
N ALA A 117 -1.92 -6.56 -3.94
CA ALA A 117 -0.86 -7.53 -4.14
C ALA A 117 -0.79 -8.49 -2.94
N GLY A 118 -0.83 -9.78 -3.20
CA GLY A 118 -0.80 -10.82 -2.17
C GLY A 118 -0.02 -12.07 -2.55
N LEU A 119 0.40 -12.20 -3.81
CA LEU A 119 1.23 -13.28 -4.31
C LEU A 119 2.65 -12.77 -4.54
N GLU A 120 3.64 -13.65 -4.44
CA GLU A 120 5.01 -13.31 -4.79
C GLU A 120 5.13 -12.83 -6.24
N SER A 121 4.40 -13.47 -7.17
CA SER A 121 4.36 -13.09 -8.58
C SER A 121 3.76 -11.70 -8.83
N ASP A 122 2.99 -11.14 -7.91
CA ASP A 122 2.52 -9.76 -8.00
C ASP A 122 3.69 -8.79 -7.84
N TYR A 123 4.58 -9.08 -6.89
CA TYR A 123 5.75 -8.26 -6.62
C TYR A 123 6.80 -8.39 -7.71
N GLU A 124 6.96 -9.58 -8.30
CA GLU A 124 7.79 -9.76 -9.50
C GLU A 124 7.30 -8.92 -10.67
N ALA A 125 5.99 -8.88 -10.91
CA ALA A 125 5.40 -8.03 -11.94
C ALA A 125 5.53 -6.53 -11.61
N ILE A 126 5.46 -6.14 -10.34
CA ILE A 126 5.73 -4.75 -9.92
C ILE A 126 7.17 -4.36 -10.27
N VAL A 127 8.14 -5.25 -10.03
CA VAL A 127 9.56 -5.02 -10.39
C VAL A 127 9.73 -4.87 -11.90
N GLU A 128 9.04 -5.67 -12.70
CA GLU A 128 9.03 -5.55 -14.16
C GLU A 128 8.44 -4.19 -14.62
N LEU A 129 7.29 -3.81 -14.07
CA LEU A 129 6.65 -2.52 -14.37
C LEU A 129 7.52 -1.32 -13.97
N GLU A 130 8.22 -1.38 -12.84
CA GLU A 130 9.14 -0.32 -12.41
C GLU A 130 10.32 -0.14 -13.36
N GLN A 131 10.86 -1.22 -13.94
CA GLN A 131 11.94 -1.13 -14.94
C GLN A 131 11.53 -0.30 -16.16
N HIS A 132 10.25 -0.36 -16.55
CA HIS A 132 9.71 0.47 -17.62
C HIS A 132 9.47 1.94 -17.22
N HIS A 133 9.45 2.23 -15.92
CA HIS A 133 9.29 3.58 -15.38
C HIS A 133 10.62 4.33 -15.32
N TYR A 134 11.69 3.66 -14.86
CA TYR A 134 13.05 4.19 -14.82
C TYR A 134 13.75 3.95 -16.16
N ALA A 135 13.45 4.76 -17.16
CA ALA A 135 13.95 4.58 -18.54
C ALA A 135 15.49 4.70 -18.72
N ALA A 136 16.30 4.84 -17.66
CA ALA A 136 17.75 5.04 -17.78
C ALA A 136 18.62 4.80 -16.52
N GLU A 137 18.07 4.39 -15.36
CA GLU A 137 18.88 4.29 -14.12
C GLU A 137 19.23 2.83 -13.80
N GLU A 138 20.52 2.56 -13.54
CA GLU A 138 21.06 1.25 -13.07
C GLU A 138 20.62 0.92 -11.62
N GLU A 139 19.50 1.47 -11.15
CA GLU A 139 19.02 1.23 -9.80
C GLU A 139 18.51 -0.21 -9.65
N LEU A 140 18.96 -0.87 -8.59
CA LEU A 140 18.48 -2.18 -8.21
C LEU A 140 17.13 -2.03 -7.47
N LEU A 141 16.08 -2.63 -8.02
CA LEU A 141 14.70 -2.42 -7.61
C LEU A 141 14.23 -3.41 -6.55
N ALA A 142 14.76 -4.63 -6.55
CA ALA A 142 14.31 -5.71 -5.67
C ALA A 142 15.43 -6.39 -4.92
N ARG A 143 15.11 -6.88 -3.72
CA ARG A 143 15.92 -7.79 -2.93
C ARG A 143 15.35 -9.19 -3.03
N TRP A 144 16.22 -10.16 -3.23
CA TRP A 144 15.91 -11.57 -3.37
C TRP A 144 16.58 -12.34 -2.24
N TRP A 145 15.91 -13.38 -1.75
CA TRP A 145 16.37 -14.21 -0.64
C TRP A 145 16.46 -15.68 -1.06
N CYS A 146 17.55 -16.35 -0.69
CA CYS A 146 17.75 -17.77 -0.95
C CYS A 146 17.16 -18.61 0.21
N PRO A 147 16.19 -19.51 -0.07
CA PRO A 147 15.61 -20.35 0.99
C PRO A 147 16.54 -21.39 1.61
N GLU A 148 17.61 -21.75 0.92
CA GLU A 148 18.50 -22.83 1.34
C GLU A 148 19.61 -22.35 2.29
N ASP A 149 20.13 -21.14 2.06
CA ASP A 149 21.33 -20.63 2.74
C ASP A 149 21.17 -19.21 3.31
N GLY A 150 20.01 -18.58 3.11
CA GLY A 150 19.69 -17.26 3.66
C GLY A 150 20.37 -16.08 2.95
N THR A 151 21.11 -16.30 1.85
CA THR A 151 21.76 -15.24 1.09
C THR A 151 20.74 -14.23 0.59
N VAL A 152 21.06 -12.93 0.67
CA VAL A 152 20.25 -11.84 0.11
C VAL A 152 21.04 -11.16 -1.00
N GLN A 153 20.39 -10.90 -2.13
CA GLN A 153 20.98 -10.23 -3.28
C GLN A 153 19.99 -9.22 -3.87
N ALA A 154 20.46 -8.03 -4.23
CA ALA A 154 19.66 -7.07 -4.96
C ALA A 154 19.80 -7.30 -6.48
N ALA A 155 18.69 -7.30 -7.22
CA ALA A 155 18.64 -7.53 -8.66
C ALA A 155 17.30 -7.07 -9.27
N ASN A 156 17.29 -6.72 -10.55
CA ASN A 156 16.07 -6.33 -11.30
C ASN A 156 15.34 -7.52 -11.94
N ALA A 157 16.00 -8.68 -12.00
CA ALA A 157 15.40 -9.94 -12.40
C ALA A 157 15.72 -11.00 -11.35
N ARG A 158 14.90 -12.06 -11.26
CA ARG A 158 15.09 -13.16 -10.29
C ARG A 158 16.47 -13.80 -10.51
N PRO A 159 17.43 -13.67 -9.57
CA PRO A 159 18.75 -14.25 -9.71
C PRO A 159 18.77 -15.72 -9.26
N LEU A 160 19.80 -16.44 -9.68
CA LEU A 160 20.20 -17.70 -9.05
C LEU A 160 21.08 -17.39 -7.85
N CYS A 161 20.94 -18.15 -6.76
CA CYS A 161 21.81 -18.01 -5.61
C CYS A 161 23.27 -18.32 -5.99
N PRO A 162 24.24 -17.44 -5.66
CA PRO A 162 25.66 -17.67 -6.00
C PRO A 162 26.29 -18.85 -5.24
N ARG A 163 25.67 -19.34 -4.16
CA ARG A 163 26.18 -20.47 -3.36
C ARG A 163 25.58 -21.81 -3.75
N CYS A 164 24.25 -21.89 -3.84
CA CYS A 164 23.55 -23.15 -4.10
C CYS A 164 23.00 -23.29 -5.53
N GLY A 165 23.05 -22.24 -6.36
CA GLY A 165 22.60 -22.25 -7.76
C GLY A 165 21.08 -22.30 -7.96
N ARG A 166 20.26 -22.32 -6.91
CA ARG A 166 18.79 -22.36 -7.02
C ARG A 166 18.20 -20.96 -7.26
N PRO A 167 17.03 -20.86 -7.94
CA PRO A 167 16.31 -19.60 -8.04
C PRO A 167 15.97 -19.00 -6.68
N MET A 168 16.30 -17.73 -6.47
CA MET A 168 15.97 -17.01 -5.25
C MET A 168 14.50 -16.56 -5.24
N ARG A 169 13.96 -16.29 -4.05
CA ARG A 169 12.58 -15.82 -3.83
C ARG A 169 12.55 -14.32 -3.65
N PHE A 170 11.48 -13.66 -4.07
CA PHE A 170 11.31 -12.23 -3.85
C PHE A 170 11.16 -11.95 -2.35
N SER A 171 11.93 -10.98 -1.85
CA SER A 171 11.92 -10.56 -0.46
C SER A 171 11.25 -9.20 -0.27
N ASP A 172 11.78 -8.16 -0.91
CA ASP A 172 11.23 -6.80 -0.80
C ASP A 172 11.65 -5.91 -1.98
N LEU A 173 10.98 -4.77 -2.13
CA LEU A 173 11.42 -3.67 -2.99
C LEU A 173 12.44 -2.80 -2.26
N VAL A 174 13.44 -2.29 -2.96
CA VAL A 174 14.53 -1.51 -2.37
C VAL A 174 14.04 -0.17 -1.84
N ASP A 175 13.14 0.49 -2.58
CA ASP A 175 12.63 1.84 -2.31
C ASP A 175 11.28 1.88 -1.57
N ALA A 176 10.69 0.71 -1.29
CA ALA A 176 9.43 0.61 -0.58
C ALA A 176 9.65 0.53 0.94
N THR A 177 8.72 1.11 1.68
CA THR A 177 8.70 0.96 3.14
C THR A 177 7.97 -0.32 3.52
N ARG A 178 8.22 -0.85 4.71
CA ARG A 178 7.46 -1.99 5.23
C ARG A 178 5.95 -1.72 5.31
N ALA A 179 5.56 -0.45 5.51
CA ALA A 179 4.18 0.00 5.56
C ALA A 179 3.51 0.13 4.17
N SER A 180 4.29 0.11 3.09
CA SER A 180 3.76 0.24 1.72
C SER A 180 2.77 -0.87 1.39
N ARG A 181 1.65 -0.50 0.78
CA ARG A 181 0.62 -1.40 0.26
C ARG A 181 0.55 -1.20 -1.26
N PHE A 182 0.32 -2.29 -1.99
CA PHE A 182 0.34 -2.27 -3.45
C PHE A 182 -1.00 -2.74 -4.02
N LEU A 183 -1.52 -2.01 -4.99
CA LEU A 183 -2.67 -2.41 -5.81
C LEU A 183 -2.15 -2.73 -7.20
N VAL A 184 -2.39 -3.94 -7.68
CA VAL A 184 -2.06 -4.36 -9.06
C VAL A 184 -3.31 -4.30 -9.93
N LEU A 185 -3.10 -3.93 -11.20
CA LEU A 185 -4.13 -3.88 -12.22
C LEU A 185 -3.86 -4.97 -13.25
N THR A 186 -4.83 -5.86 -13.45
CA THR A 186 -4.74 -6.95 -14.42
C THR A 186 -5.91 -6.93 -15.39
N LEU A 187 -5.66 -7.31 -16.64
CA LEU A 187 -6.74 -7.49 -17.62
C LEU A 187 -7.47 -8.82 -17.34
N GLU A 188 -8.79 -8.77 -17.19
CA GLU A 188 -9.62 -9.97 -17.00
C GLU A 188 -9.73 -10.78 -18.30
N LYS A 189 -9.86 -10.07 -19.42
CA LYS A 189 -9.85 -10.63 -20.77
C LYS A 189 -8.61 -10.08 -21.46
N ARG A 190 -7.71 -10.97 -21.83
CA ARG A 190 -6.47 -10.63 -22.51
C ARG A 190 -6.16 -11.64 -23.60
N GLU A 191 -5.54 -11.17 -24.66
CA GLU A 191 -4.90 -12.03 -25.64
C GLU A 191 -3.58 -12.58 -25.10
N LEU A 192 -3.05 -13.63 -25.72
CA LEU A 192 -1.82 -14.29 -25.25
C LEU A 192 -0.60 -13.37 -25.25
N TYR A 193 -0.56 -12.41 -26.17
CA TYR A 193 0.52 -11.43 -26.30
C TYR A 193 0.39 -10.26 -25.32
N GLU A 194 -0.78 -10.06 -24.71
CA GLU A 194 -1.00 -8.95 -23.80
C GLU A 194 -0.44 -9.29 -22.41
N PRO A 195 0.24 -8.33 -21.75
CA PRO A 195 0.75 -8.54 -20.41
C PRO A 195 -0.42 -8.77 -19.45
N ARG A 196 -0.22 -9.68 -18.49
CA ARG A 196 -1.21 -9.92 -17.44
C ARG A 196 -1.39 -8.67 -16.56
N TYR A 197 -0.30 -7.99 -16.24
CA TYR A 197 -0.27 -6.81 -15.39
C TYR A 197 -0.09 -5.56 -16.24
N VAL A 198 -1.05 -4.64 -16.18
CA VAL A 198 -1.05 -3.41 -16.98
C VAL A 198 -0.70 -2.17 -16.16
N GLY A 199 -0.62 -2.30 -14.84
CA GLY A 199 -0.17 -1.24 -13.97
C GLY A 199 -0.21 -1.62 -12.50
N TYR A 200 0.31 -0.74 -11.66
CA TYR A 200 0.19 -0.85 -10.21
C TYR A 200 0.17 0.53 -9.55
N VAL A 201 -0.33 0.58 -8.31
CA VAL A 201 -0.32 1.75 -7.43
C VAL A 201 0.37 1.39 -6.11
N ARG A 202 1.26 2.25 -5.62
CA ARG A 202 1.84 2.14 -4.28
C ARG A 202 1.28 3.22 -3.37
N LEU A 203 0.67 2.78 -2.28
CA LEU A 203 0.20 3.65 -1.21
C LEU A 203 1.04 3.44 0.05
N ASP A 204 1.51 4.55 0.62
CA ASP A 204 2.28 4.60 1.86
C ASP A 204 1.49 5.40 2.91
N PRO A 205 1.83 5.28 4.21
CA PRO A 205 1.47 6.30 5.18
C PRO A 205 1.96 7.68 4.71
N PRO A 206 1.37 8.79 5.17
CA PRO A 206 1.79 10.11 4.77
C PRO A 206 3.28 10.34 5.10
N LEU A 207 3.94 11.21 4.34
CA LEU A 207 5.32 11.60 4.66
C LEU A 207 5.37 12.13 6.11
N PRO A 208 6.38 11.80 6.92
CA PRO A 208 6.45 12.36 8.27
C PRO A 208 6.48 13.89 8.26
N LEU A 209 7.25 14.48 7.34
CA LEU A 209 7.40 15.92 7.18
C LEU A 209 7.22 16.35 5.73
N VAL A 210 6.51 17.47 5.54
CA VAL A 210 6.43 18.17 4.26
C VAL A 210 6.61 19.65 4.51
N HIS A 211 7.62 20.24 3.86
CA HIS A 211 7.95 21.66 3.92
C HIS A 211 7.73 22.26 2.53
N ARG A 212 7.27 23.49 2.45
CA ARG A 212 7.03 24.20 1.18
C ARG A 212 8.16 25.18 0.90
N ARG A 213 8.67 25.20 -0.33
CA ARG A 213 9.58 26.24 -0.82
C ARG A 213 8.76 27.40 -1.38
N LEU A 214 9.03 28.60 -0.89
CA LEU A 214 8.40 29.85 -1.36
C LEU A 214 9.13 30.39 -2.61
N PRO A 215 8.51 31.28 -3.40
CA PRO A 215 9.14 31.86 -4.60
C PRO A 215 10.46 32.59 -4.35
N ASP A 216 10.62 33.16 -3.15
CA ASP A 216 11.85 33.84 -2.71
C ASP A 216 12.93 32.88 -2.18
N GLY A 217 12.68 31.57 -2.25
CA GLY A 217 13.60 30.52 -1.79
C GLY A 217 13.50 30.18 -0.31
N ARG A 218 12.70 30.91 0.49
CA ARG A 218 12.49 30.56 1.91
C ARG A 218 11.74 29.24 2.04
N ILE A 219 12.03 28.51 3.13
CA ILE A 219 11.37 27.25 3.45
C ILE A 219 10.31 27.52 4.53
N GLN A 220 9.05 27.27 4.18
CA GLN A 220 7.96 27.23 5.13
C GLN A 220 7.83 25.81 5.72
N PRO A 221 8.02 25.65 7.04
CA PRO A 221 7.91 24.34 7.67
C PRO A 221 6.45 23.85 7.72
N HIS A 222 6.28 22.54 7.84
CA HIS A 222 5.01 21.84 8.03
C HIS A 222 3.79 22.38 7.27
N ILE A 223 3.88 22.58 5.95
CA ILE A 223 2.80 23.21 5.16
C ILE A 223 1.42 22.57 5.38
N ARG A 224 1.37 21.26 5.62
CA ARG A 224 0.11 20.54 5.85
C ARG A 224 -0.65 21.01 7.09
N ARG A 225 0.06 21.49 8.13
CA ARG A 225 -0.57 22.00 9.36
C ARG A 225 -1.24 23.36 9.17
N GLU A 226 -0.90 24.08 8.10
CA GLU A 226 -1.59 25.32 7.72
C GLU A 226 -2.92 25.04 6.99
N ILE A 227 -3.09 23.83 6.46
CA ILE A 227 -4.23 23.44 5.64
C ILE A 227 -5.18 22.56 6.44
N PHE A 228 -4.64 21.54 7.09
CA PHE A 228 -5.40 20.47 7.71
C PHE A 228 -5.07 20.32 9.20
N PRO A 229 -5.99 19.74 10.00
CA PRO A 229 -5.72 19.43 11.40
C PRO A 229 -4.52 18.47 11.57
N ALA A 230 -3.68 18.74 12.58
CA ALA A 230 -2.44 17.98 12.79
C ALA A 230 -2.67 16.49 13.06
N GLU A 231 -3.76 16.16 13.74
CA GLU A 231 -4.16 14.78 14.06
C GLU A 231 -4.53 13.94 12.83
N TRP A 232 -4.66 14.56 11.64
CA TRP A 232 -4.81 13.81 10.40
C TRP A 232 -3.51 13.17 9.93
N TYR A 233 -2.36 13.70 10.37
CA TYR A 233 -1.03 13.24 9.98
C TYR A 233 -0.26 12.57 11.12
N GLU A 234 -0.79 12.61 12.34
CA GLU A 234 -0.10 12.16 13.53
C GLU A 234 -0.80 10.98 14.24
N PRO A 235 -0.04 9.96 14.67
CA PRO A 235 1.40 9.76 14.45
C PRO A 235 1.69 9.14 13.05
N PRO A 236 2.68 9.64 12.29
CA PRO A 236 3.07 9.05 11.02
C PRO A 236 3.96 7.81 11.22
N PHE A 237 4.11 7.01 10.16
CA PHE A 237 5.12 5.96 10.11
C PHE A 237 6.51 6.59 9.94
N TRP A 238 7.31 6.63 11.01
CA TRP A 238 8.64 7.26 11.02
C TRP A 238 9.69 6.40 11.77
N PRO A 239 10.04 5.22 11.22
CA PRO A 239 10.98 4.30 11.86
C PRO A 239 12.37 4.91 12.09
N GLU A 240 12.85 5.80 11.21
CA GLU A 240 14.16 6.44 11.33
C GLU A 240 14.33 7.16 12.67
N LYS A 241 13.27 7.85 13.12
CA LYS A 241 13.27 8.54 14.42
C LYS A 241 13.31 7.56 15.60
N LEU A 242 12.72 6.36 15.44
CA LEU A 242 12.70 5.33 16.48
C LEU A 242 14.04 4.59 16.59
N VAL A 243 14.78 4.43 15.49
CA VAL A 243 16.10 3.76 15.50
C VAL A 243 17.06 4.44 16.47
N GLU A 244 17.10 5.77 16.49
CA GLU A 244 17.99 6.52 17.38
C GLU A 244 17.68 6.20 18.85
N THR A 245 16.41 6.29 19.24
CA THR A 245 15.96 5.96 20.60
C THR A 245 16.18 4.48 20.95
N LEU A 246 15.98 3.57 19.99
CA LEU A 246 16.14 2.13 20.22
C LEU A 246 17.60 1.70 20.33
N ARG A 247 18.50 2.37 19.60
CA ARG A 247 19.95 2.13 19.67
C ARG A 247 20.47 2.45 21.07
N GLU A 248 20.01 3.54 21.67
CA GLU A 248 20.37 3.91 23.05
C GLU A 248 19.85 2.91 24.08
N LYS A 249 18.62 2.41 23.91
CA LYS A 249 18.00 1.44 24.82
C LYS A 249 18.55 0.02 24.66
N ASN A 250 19.01 -0.34 23.46
CA ASN A 250 19.41 -1.70 23.09
C ASN A 250 20.75 -1.69 22.33
N PRO A 251 21.86 -1.31 22.98
CA PRO A 251 23.16 -1.16 22.31
C PRO A 251 23.74 -2.47 21.75
N GLY A 252 23.21 -3.63 22.16
CA GLY A 252 23.66 -4.94 21.70
C GLY A 252 22.98 -5.46 20.42
N LEU A 253 21.95 -4.78 19.91
CA LEU A 253 21.26 -5.21 18.69
C LEU A 253 22.02 -4.78 17.43
N SER A 254 22.03 -5.64 16.41
CA SER A 254 22.57 -5.29 15.10
C SER A 254 21.74 -4.17 14.43
N PRO A 255 22.33 -3.41 13.48
CA PRO A 255 21.58 -2.40 12.73
C PRO A 255 20.31 -2.94 12.05
N THR A 256 20.35 -4.17 11.56
CA THR A 256 19.19 -4.85 10.93
C THR A 256 18.09 -5.14 11.93
N GLU A 257 18.43 -5.65 13.12
CA GLU A 257 17.46 -5.91 14.19
C GLU A 257 16.83 -4.62 14.71
N LEU A 258 17.65 -3.58 14.93
CA LEU A 258 17.17 -2.25 15.32
C LEU A 258 16.20 -1.67 14.28
N TRP A 259 16.55 -1.77 12.99
CA TRP A 259 15.67 -1.31 11.92
C TRP A 259 14.34 -2.07 11.89
N TRP A 260 14.39 -3.39 12.02
CA TRP A 260 13.18 -4.22 12.03
C TRP A 260 12.28 -3.93 13.24
N GLN A 261 12.88 -3.72 14.41
CA GLN A 261 12.16 -3.33 15.61
C GLN A 261 11.55 -1.94 15.46
N ALA A 262 12.31 -0.95 14.98
CA ALA A 262 11.83 0.40 14.72
C ALA A 262 10.64 0.43 13.75
N GLN A 263 10.70 -0.35 12.68
CA GLN A 263 9.57 -0.50 11.76
C GLN A 263 8.35 -1.15 12.43
N SER A 264 8.56 -2.15 13.27
CA SER A 264 7.47 -2.81 14.01
C SER A 264 6.78 -1.84 14.97
N GLU A 265 7.55 -1.05 15.72
CA GLU A 265 7.03 -0.02 16.62
C GLU A 265 6.33 1.10 15.84
N ALA A 266 6.89 1.55 14.71
CA ALA A 266 6.26 2.54 13.84
C ALA A 266 4.92 2.05 13.27
N LEU A 267 4.82 0.80 12.80
CA LEU A 267 3.55 0.19 12.34
C LEU A 267 2.52 0.11 13.47
N ALA A 268 2.97 -0.22 14.69
CA ALA A 268 2.10 -0.29 15.84
C ALA A 268 1.49 1.09 16.13
N VAL A 269 2.28 2.16 16.19
CA VAL A 269 1.76 3.48 16.56
C VAL A 269 1.05 4.20 15.41
N CYS A 270 1.46 4.00 14.16
CA CYS A 270 0.98 4.79 13.02
C CYS A 270 -0.54 4.70 12.85
N ASP A 271 -1.22 5.86 12.89
CA ASP A 271 -2.67 5.91 12.82
C ASP A 271 -3.16 7.26 12.28
N THR A 272 -3.05 7.40 10.96
CA THR A 272 -3.27 8.67 10.26
C THR A 272 -4.63 8.70 9.54
N LYS A 273 -5.13 9.90 9.24
CA LYS A 273 -6.25 10.13 8.31
C LYS A 273 -5.78 10.52 6.90
N ALA A 274 -4.49 10.75 6.72
CA ALA A 274 -3.88 10.96 5.41
C ALA A 274 -3.32 9.65 4.84
N VAL A 275 -3.10 9.63 3.52
CA VAL A 275 -2.44 8.56 2.80
C VAL A 275 -1.58 9.19 1.70
N ARG A 276 -0.45 8.57 1.37
CA ARG A 276 0.43 9.04 0.31
C ARG A 276 0.32 8.14 -0.91
N LEU A 277 0.05 8.74 -2.07
CA LEU A 277 0.29 8.14 -3.36
C LEU A 277 1.79 8.22 -3.68
N ALA A 278 2.50 7.11 -3.52
CA ALA A 278 3.95 7.06 -3.71
C ALA A 278 4.33 6.75 -5.17
N ARG A 279 3.56 5.88 -5.84
CA ARG A 279 3.74 5.50 -7.24
C ARG A 279 2.40 5.20 -7.91
N VAL A 280 2.32 5.55 -9.19
CA VAL A 280 1.33 5.03 -10.15
C VAL A 280 2.11 4.71 -11.41
N VAL A 281 2.14 3.44 -11.79
CA VAL A 281 2.88 2.99 -12.96
C VAL A 281 1.92 2.24 -13.86
N VAL A 282 1.99 2.57 -15.15
CA VAL A 282 1.22 1.92 -16.21
C VAL A 282 2.21 1.36 -17.23
N HIS A 283 1.95 0.13 -17.66
CA HIS A 283 2.73 -0.55 -18.69
C HIS A 283 2.85 0.35 -19.93
N PRO A 284 4.04 0.45 -20.57
CA PRO A 284 4.28 1.36 -21.70
C PRO A 284 3.22 1.31 -22.80
N ASP A 285 2.85 0.11 -23.25
CA ASP A 285 1.89 -0.11 -24.33
C ASP A 285 0.46 0.36 -24.02
N TYR A 286 0.18 0.60 -22.74
CA TYR A 286 -1.12 1.00 -22.22
C TYR A 286 -1.14 2.45 -21.73
N ARG A 287 -0.03 3.18 -21.89
CA ARG A 287 0.02 4.62 -21.59
C ARG A 287 -0.89 5.36 -22.55
N ALA A 288 -1.47 6.47 -22.09
CA ALA A 288 -2.46 7.28 -22.80
C ALA A 288 -3.84 6.63 -23.04
N GLU A 289 -4.05 5.36 -22.68
CA GLU A 289 -5.36 4.70 -22.78
C GLU A 289 -6.34 5.06 -21.64
N GLY A 290 -5.91 5.89 -20.68
CA GLY A 290 -6.72 6.27 -19.51
C GLY A 290 -6.54 5.39 -18.28
N LEU A 291 -5.73 4.32 -18.37
CA LEU A 291 -5.46 3.40 -17.27
C LEU A 291 -4.84 4.06 -16.03
N GLY A 292 -4.08 5.14 -16.19
CA GLY A 292 -3.57 5.91 -15.04
C GLY A 292 -4.69 6.55 -14.20
N ARG A 293 -5.76 7.03 -14.84
CA ARG A 293 -6.93 7.57 -14.14
C ARG A 293 -7.73 6.45 -13.48
N LEU A 294 -7.95 5.34 -14.18
CA LEU A 294 -8.60 4.16 -13.60
C LEU A 294 -7.83 3.63 -12.39
N ALA A 295 -6.49 3.62 -12.44
CA ALA A 295 -5.66 3.20 -11.31
C ALA A 295 -5.85 4.11 -10.09
N LEU A 296 -5.97 5.43 -10.29
CA LEU A 296 -6.29 6.37 -9.20
C LEU A 296 -7.69 6.16 -8.65
N GLU A 297 -8.69 5.95 -9.52
CA GLU A 297 -10.06 5.64 -9.10
C GLU A 297 -10.11 4.35 -8.26
N ALA A 298 -9.44 3.30 -8.72
CA ALA A 298 -9.34 2.04 -8.01
C ALA A 298 -8.61 2.21 -6.67
N ALA A 299 -7.55 3.03 -6.62
CA ALA A 299 -6.85 3.35 -5.38
C ALA A 299 -7.73 4.11 -4.40
N VAL A 300 -8.54 5.08 -4.85
CA VAL A 300 -9.50 5.81 -4.00
C VAL A 300 -10.57 4.87 -3.46
N ALA A 301 -11.13 3.99 -4.30
CA ALA A 301 -12.08 2.97 -3.85
C ALA A 301 -11.47 2.06 -2.78
N TRP A 302 -10.23 1.61 -3.00
CA TRP A 302 -9.48 0.80 -2.03
C TRP A 302 -9.23 1.54 -0.71
N ILE A 303 -8.83 2.81 -0.77
CA ILE A 303 -8.63 3.66 0.40
C ILE A 303 -9.94 3.82 1.19
N GLN A 304 -11.06 4.10 0.53
CA GLN A 304 -12.34 4.35 1.19
C GLN A 304 -12.91 3.07 1.81
N GLU A 305 -12.83 1.94 1.10
CA GLU A 305 -13.38 0.66 1.57
C GLU A 305 -12.52 0.03 2.67
N ARG A 306 -11.19 0.14 2.56
CA ARG A 306 -10.24 -0.61 3.41
C ARG A 306 -9.41 0.26 4.33
N ARG A 307 -9.52 1.59 4.23
CA ARG A 307 -8.80 2.57 5.07
C ARG A 307 -7.28 2.39 5.03
N ILE A 308 -6.75 2.15 3.83
CA ILE A 308 -5.35 1.83 3.54
C ILE A 308 -4.44 3.02 3.85
N PRO A 309 -3.22 2.78 4.37
CA PRO A 309 -2.59 1.47 4.58
C PRO A 309 -2.85 0.75 5.91
N GLU A 310 -3.22 1.47 6.97
CA GLU A 310 -3.27 0.96 8.34
C GLU A 310 -4.57 0.22 8.68
N MET A 311 -5.61 0.39 7.85
CA MET A 311 -6.96 -0.17 8.03
C MET A 311 -7.64 0.32 9.32
N ARG A 312 -7.32 1.54 9.74
CA ARG A 312 -7.76 2.16 11.02
C ARG A 312 -8.74 3.30 10.78
N LYS A 313 -8.27 4.55 10.83
CA LYS A 313 -9.11 5.74 10.67
C LYS A 313 -9.60 5.92 9.22
N PRO A 314 -10.83 6.44 9.02
CA PRO A 314 -11.29 6.86 7.70
C PRO A 314 -10.34 7.92 7.10
N LYS A 315 -9.93 7.70 5.85
CA LYS A 315 -8.99 8.58 5.18
C LYS A 315 -9.69 9.81 4.64
N GLN A 316 -9.12 10.97 4.92
CA GLN A 316 -9.65 12.29 4.55
C GLN A 316 -8.91 12.88 3.36
N VAL A 317 -7.65 12.50 3.15
CA VAL A 317 -6.79 13.16 2.17
C VAL A 317 -5.78 12.19 1.57
N LEU A 318 -5.58 12.28 0.25
CA LEU A 318 -4.54 11.59 -0.49
C LEU A 318 -3.51 12.60 -0.98
N GLU A 319 -2.27 12.49 -0.49
CA GLU A 319 -1.18 13.40 -0.85
C GLU A 319 -0.18 12.75 -1.82
N THR A 320 0.51 13.55 -2.62
CA THR A 320 1.61 13.06 -3.44
C THR A 320 2.70 14.12 -3.62
N VAL A 321 3.94 13.65 -3.76
CA VAL A 321 5.09 14.46 -4.17
C VAL A 321 5.63 13.87 -5.44
N ALA A 322 5.39 14.52 -6.57
CA ALA A 322 5.65 13.94 -7.88
C ALA A 322 6.27 14.96 -8.84
N GLN A 323 7.54 14.75 -9.20
CA GLN A 323 8.21 15.60 -10.20
C GLN A 323 7.48 15.57 -11.55
N MET A 324 6.92 14.42 -11.91
CA MET A 324 6.16 14.25 -13.15
C MET A 324 4.91 15.11 -13.26
N ALA A 325 4.37 15.61 -12.15
CA ALA A 325 3.21 16.49 -12.17
C ALA A 325 3.48 17.82 -12.88
N ARG A 326 4.75 18.25 -13.01
CA ARG A 326 5.13 19.43 -13.82
C ARG A 326 4.88 19.23 -15.32
N TYR A 327 5.01 17.99 -15.79
CA TYR A 327 5.04 17.68 -17.22
C TYR A 327 3.74 17.01 -17.69
N ASN A 328 3.03 16.34 -16.78
CA ASN A 328 1.81 15.63 -17.09
C ASN A 328 0.71 15.99 -16.08
N PRO A 329 -0.37 16.69 -16.52
CA PRO A 329 -1.45 17.12 -15.63
C PRO A 329 -2.42 15.98 -15.27
N PHE A 330 -2.05 14.70 -15.44
CA PHE A 330 -2.96 13.57 -15.17
C PHE A 330 -3.49 13.56 -13.73
N LEU A 331 -2.66 13.96 -12.75
CA LEU A 331 -3.08 14.07 -11.34
C LEU A 331 -4.14 15.16 -11.17
N GLU A 332 -3.95 16.33 -11.79
CA GLU A 332 -4.91 17.44 -11.73
C GLU A 332 -6.23 17.07 -12.41
N ARG A 333 -6.16 16.39 -13.57
CA ARG A 333 -7.35 15.84 -14.25
C ARG A 333 -8.08 14.79 -13.40
N ALA A 334 -7.36 14.10 -12.51
CA ALA A 334 -7.93 13.18 -11.53
C ALA A 334 -8.42 13.88 -10.25
N GLY A 335 -8.33 15.22 -10.19
CA GLY A 335 -8.88 16.04 -9.10
C GLY A 335 -7.86 16.52 -8.08
N PHE A 336 -6.58 16.16 -8.19
CA PHE A 336 -5.55 16.68 -7.29
C PHE A 336 -5.41 18.20 -7.46
N LYS A 337 -5.19 18.90 -6.34
CA LYS A 337 -4.88 20.33 -6.29
C LYS A 337 -3.41 20.53 -5.97
N TYR A 338 -2.74 21.40 -6.73
CA TYR A 338 -1.38 21.80 -6.46
C TYR A 338 -1.31 22.75 -5.25
N ILE A 339 -0.44 22.44 -4.28
CA ILE A 339 -0.26 23.20 -3.03
C ILE A 339 0.98 24.10 -3.07
N GLY A 340 1.98 23.68 -3.85
CA GLY A 340 3.29 24.32 -3.92
C GLY A 340 4.40 23.30 -4.15
N ASP A 341 5.63 23.78 -4.29
CA ASP A 341 6.80 22.92 -4.36
C ASP A 341 7.30 22.58 -2.95
N THR A 342 7.74 21.34 -2.74
CA THR A 342 8.37 20.94 -1.50
C THR A 342 9.71 21.67 -1.30
N ALA A 343 10.32 21.54 -0.12
CA ALA A 343 11.67 22.05 0.13
C ALA A 343 12.72 21.54 -0.89
N SER A 344 12.52 20.34 -1.43
CA SER A 344 13.36 19.76 -2.50
C SER A 344 12.99 20.22 -3.92
N GLY A 345 12.01 21.12 -4.06
CA GLY A 345 11.57 21.65 -5.35
C GLY A 345 10.66 20.71 -6.15
N ARG A 346 10.09 19.67 -5.53
CA ARG A 346 9.16 18.75 -6.21
C ARG A 346 7.71 19.20 -5.98
N PRO A 347 6.82 19.12 -6.98
CA PRO A 347 5.41 19.45 -6.79
C PRO A 347 4.77 18.64 -5.66
N PHE A 348 4.07 19.31 -4.77
CA PHE A 348 3.21 18.71 -3.76
C PHE A 348 1.75 18.93 -4.15
N LEU A 349 1.00 17.83 -4.29
CA LEU A 349 -0.41 17.86 -4.66
C LEU A 349 -1.25 17.06 -3.68
N VAL A 350 -2.51 17.45 -3.55
CA VAL A 350 -3.46 16.85 -2.62
C VAL A 350 -4.80 16.60 -3.30
N LEU A 351 -5.36 15.41 -3.10
CA LEU A 351 -6.73 15.06 -3.44
C LEU A 351 -7.55 14.93 -2.14
N PRO A 352 -8.57 15.77 -1.91
CA PRO A 352 -9.48 15.60 -0.78
C PRO A 352 -10.37 14.36 -1.02
N LEU A 353 -10.52 13.54 0.03
CA LEU A 353 -11.35 12.33 0.01
C LEU A 353 -12.67 12.50 0.77
N SER A 354 -12.87 13.66 1.39
CA SER A 354 -14.07 14.03 2.15
C SER A 354 -14.46 15.48 1.92
N ALA A 355 -15.72 15.81 2.21
CA ALA A 355 -16.21 17.19 2.14
C ALA A 355 -15.50 18.12 3.13
N GLU A 356 -15.08 17.60 4.30
CA GLU A 356 -14.31 18.36 5.28
C GLU A 356 -12.92 18.73 4.71
N ALA A 357 -12.23 17.77 4.09
CA ALA A 357 -10.94 18.02 3.45
C ALA A 357 -11.05 19.00 2.27
N GLU A 358 -12.12 18.89 1.46
CA GLU A 358 -12.39 19.83 0.37
C GLU A 358 -12.57 21.26 0.88
N LYS A 359 -13.27 21.43 2.01
CA LYS A 359 -13.47 22.74 2.64
C LYS A 359 -12.13 23.35 3.09
N PHE A 360 -11.34 22.61 3.86
CA PHE A 360 -10.01 23.06 4.30
C PHE A 360 -9.12 23.47 3.13
N LEU A 361 -9.11 22.66 2.07
CA LEU A 361 -8.32 22.91 0.88
C LEU A 361 -8.80 24.14 0.10
N THR A 362 -10.12 24.30 -0.04
CA THR A 362 -10.72 25.47 -0.71
C THR A 362 -10.42 26.76 0.06
N ASP A 363 -10.53 26.74 1.39
CA ASP A 363 -10.28 27.91 2.23
C ASP A 363 -8.79 28.33 2.17
N PHE A 364 -7.87 27.37 2.06
CA PHE A 364 -6.44 27.64 1.91
C PHE A 364 -6.04 28.18 0.52
N LEU A 365 -6.76 27.79 -0.53
CA LEU A 365 -6.46 28.18 -1.92
C LEU A 365 -7.10 29.51 -2.34
N ARG A 366 -7.97 30.07 -1.51
CA ARG A 366 -8.51 31.44 -1.67
C ARG A 366 -7.50 32.47 -1.20
#